data_AF-A0A127MDP1-F1
#
_entry.id   AF-A0A127MDP1-F1
#
_cell.length_a   1.000
_cell.length_b   1.000
_cell.length_c   1.000
_cell.angle_alpha   90.00
_cell.angle_beta   90.00
_cell.angle_gamma   90.00
#
_symmetry.space_group_name_H-M   'P 1'
#
loop_
_entity.id
_entity.type
_entity.pdbx_description
1 polymer ?
#
loop_
_entity_poly.entity_id
_entity_poly.type
_entity_poly.pdbx_seq_one_letter_code
_entity_poly.pdbx_strand_id
1 'polypeptide(L)'
;MYKYLLLPVTFVIAACGSNDSEMASGSFDDGDGNEGSYSVRGDDENSETLIKTEKGEVRIATGDKVTKDLPMDIGLYPGAEIQSSMTGMGEGKSGAMVVFKTADGLDDVIAFYRKQMAAKGIAVKTEVKAGDMQMIGGERADGEAVHISVTKSPDGGVTGTIVAGGNS
;
A
#
# COMPACT_ATOMS: atom_id res chain seq x y z
N MET A 1 -38.07 -41.63 -45.11
CA MET A 1 -38.00 -41.89 -43.66
C MET A 1 -37.18 -40.79 -43.01
N TYR A 2 -37.83 -39.95 -42.23
CA TYR A 2 -37.22 -38.89 -41.42
C TYR A 2 -36.35 -39.51 -40.32
N LYS A 3 -35.15 -38.97 -40.09
CA LYS A 3 -34.70 -38.65 -38.72
C LYS A 3 -33.55 -37.65 -38.77
N TYR A 4 -33.93 -36.39 -38.60
CA TYR A 4 -33.07 -35.34 -38.08
C TYR A 4 -32.57 -35.77 -36.70
N LEU A 5 -31.26 -35.73 -36.48
CA LEU A 5 -30.69 -35.65 -35.13
C LEU A 5 -29.91 -34.33 -35.05
N LEU A 6 -30.63 -33.30 -34.65
CA LEU A 6 -30.09 -32.10 -34.01
C LEU A 6 -29.35 -32.53 -32.74
N LEU A 7 -28.10 -32.08 -32.57
CA LEU A 7 -27.50 -31.94 -31.24
C LEU A 7 -26.87 -30.53 -31.16
N PRO A 8 -27.30 -29.69 -30.21
CA PRO A 8 -26.96 -28.27 -30.18
C PRO A 8 -25.56 -28.01 -29.62
N VAL A 9 -24.98 -26.91 -30.09
CA VAL A 9 -23.82 -26.20 -29.55
C VAL A 9 -24.10 -25.75 -28.12
N THR A 10 -23.18 -26.03 -27.18
CA THR A 10 -23.07 -25.28 -25.93
C THR A 10 -21.65 -24.75 -25.78
N PHE A 11 -21.47 -23.56 -26.34
CA PHE A 11 -20.38 -22.65 -26.08
C PHE A 11 -20.66 -22.04 -24.70
N VAL A 12 -20.08 -22.59 -23.63
CA VAL A 12 -20.14 -21.98 -22.30
C VAL A 12 -18.96 -21.01 -22.19
N ILE A 13 -19.09 -19.84 -22.81
CA ILE A 13 -18.35 -18.67 -22.31
C ILE A 13 -19.15 -18.23 -21.09
N ALA A 14 -18.80 -18.75 -19.93
CA ALA A 14 -19.29 -18.16 -18.69
C ALA A 14 -18.76 -16.73 -18.66
N ALA A 15 -19.71 -15.80 -18.72
CA ALA A 15 -19.53 -14.36 -18.71
C ALA A 15 -18.50 -13.92 -17.65
N CYS A 16 -17.32 -13.51 -18.12
CA CYS A 16 -16.44 -12.61 -17.37
C CYS A 16 -17.08 -11.21 -17.48
N GLY A 17 -18.06 -10.96 -16.63
CA GLY A 17 -18.92 -9.80 -16.75
C GLY A 17 -19.48 -9.40 -15.40
N SER A 18 -18.64 -8.72 -14.60
CA SER A 18 -19.03 -7.62 -13.71
C SER A 18 -17.84 -7.18 -12.85
N ASN A 19 -17.18 -6.08 -13.23
CA ASN A 19 -17.00 -4.87 -12.40
C ASN A 19 -15.88 -4.00 -13.00
N ASP A 20 -16.20 -2.72 -13.19
CA ASP A 20 -15.42 -1.76 -13.99
C ASP A 20 -13.92 -1.71 -13.62
N SER A 21 -13.06 -1.81 -14.63
CA SER A 21 -11.61 -1.56 -14.63
C SER A 21 -10.64 -2.69 -14.24
N GLU A 22 -10.93 -3.98 -14.46
CA GLU A 22 -9.88 -5.03 -14.34
C GLU A 22 -8.92 -4.97 -15.55
N MET A 23 -7.63 -4.73 -15.29
CA MET A 23 -6.58 -4.60 -16.31
C MET A 23 -5.87 -5.93 -16.56
N ALA A 24 -5.54 -6.65 -15.49
CA ALA A 24 -4.89 -7.94 -15.54
C ALA A 24 -5.23 -8.74 -14.28
N SER A 25 -5.43 -10.04 -14.42
CA SER A 25 -5.57 -10.95 -13.29
C SER A 25 -5.04 -12.33 -13.68
N GLY A 26 -4.61 -13.09 -12.69
CA GLY A 26 -4.12 -14.45 -12.93
C GLY A 26 -3.68 -15.14 -11.66
N SER A 27 -3.41 -16.44 -11.79
CA SER A 27 -2.82 -17.27 -10.74
C SER A 27 -1.36 -17.58 -11.06
N PHE A 28 -0.59 -17.86 -10.02
CA PHE A 28 0.82 -18.25 -10.12
C PHE A 28 1.16 -19.28 -9.05
N ASP A 29 2.17 -20.11 -9.30
CA ASP A 29 2.77 -20.99 -8.31
C ASP A 29 3.89 -20.22 -7.57
N ASP A 30 3.91 -20.28 -6.24
CA ASP A 30 4.91 -19.58 -5.41
C ASP A 30 6.28 -20.28 -5.35
N GLY A 31 6.42 -21.45 -5.98
CA GLY A 31 7.64 -22.27 -5.99
C GLY A 31 7.75 -23.26 -4.83
N ASP A 32 6.88 -23.15 -3.81
CA ASP A 32 6.75 -24.10 -2.70
C ASP A 32 5.56 -25.06 -2.91
N GLY A 33 4.91 -25.00 -4.07
CA GLY A 33 3.72 -25.79 -4.39
C GLY A 33 2.41 -25.18 -3.87
N ASN A 34 2.42 -23.89 -3.46
CA ASN A 34 1.20 -23.16 -3.11
C ASN A 34 0.77 -22.27 -4.29
N GLU A 35 -0.53 -22.13 -4.47
CA GLU A 35 -1.09 -21.22 -5.48
C GLU A 35 -1.30 -19.81 -4.89
N GLY A 36 -0.84 -18.81 -5.63
CA GLY A 36 -1.13 -17.41 -5.42
C GLY A 36 -2.00 -16.84 -6.55
N SER A 37 -2.58 -15.67 -6.32
CA SER A 37 -3.30 -14.91 -7.33
C SER A 37 -2.92 -13.44 -7.28
N TYR A 38 -3.02 -12.77 -8.42
CA TYR A 38 -2.89 -11.33 -8.50
C TYR A 38 -4.06 -10.74 -9.30
N SER A 39 -4.41 -9.49 -8.98
CA SER A 39 -5.34 -8.69 -9.76
C SER A 39 -4.89 -7.24 -9.79
N VAL A 40 -4.86 -6.66 -10.98
CA VAL A 40 -4.58 -5.25 -11.24
C VAL A 40 -5.85 -4.61 -11.76
N ARG A 41 -6.28 -3.53 -11.12
CA ARG A 41 -7.50 -2.81 -11.44
C ARG A 41 -7.26 -1.31 -11.54
N GLY A 42 -7.92 -0.63 -12.47
CA GLY A 42 -7.86 0.82 -12.63
C GLY A 42 -7.29 1.24 -13.96
N ASP A 43 -6.56 2.35 -13.98
CA ASP A 43 -5.91 2.94 -15.14
C ASP A 43 -4.48 3.40 -14.81
N ASP A 44 -3.81 4.06 -15.75
CA ASP A 44 -2.42 4.52 -15.61
C ASP A 44 -2.22 5.53 -14.45
N GLU A 45 -3.27 6.27 -14.07
CA GLU A 45 -3.22 7.28 -13.00
C GLU A 45 -3.73 6.69 -11.67
N ASN A 46 -4.78 5.86 -11.75
CA ASN A 46 -5.51 5.32 -10.60
C ASN A 46 -5.48 3.79 -10.62
N SER A 47 -4.39 3.20 -10.13
CA SER A 47 -4.19 1.75 -10.15
C SER A 47 -4.28 1.12 -8.77
N GLU A 48 -4.72 -0.12 -8.72
CA GLU A 48 -4.67 -0.98 -7.55
C GLU A 48 -4.18 -2.36 -7.98
N THR A 49 -3.14 -2.83 -7.32
CA THR A 49 -2.63 -4.19 -7.45
C THR A 49 -2.87 -4.93 -6.14
N LEU A 50 -3.50 -6.09 -6.24
CA LEU A 50 -3.74 -7.00 -5.13
C LEU A 50 -3.04 -8.31 -5.42
N ILE A 51 -2.24 -8.80 -4.47
CA ILE A 51 -1.53 -10.07 -4.55
C ILE A 51 -1.94 -10.87 -3.32
N LYS A 52 -2.42 -12.10 -3.54
CA LYS A 52 -2.89 -13.00 -2.49
C LYS A 52 -2.16 -14.33 -2.60
N THR A 53 -1.70 -14.82 -1.47
CA THR A 53 -1.18 -16.18 -1.30
C THR A 53 -1.78 -16.78 -0.04
N GLU A 54 -1.57 -18.07 0.21
CA GLU A 54 -1.97 -18.67 1.49
C GLU A 54 -1.26 -18.05 2.70
N LYS A 55 -0.07 -17.47 2.49
CA LYS A 55 0.77 -16.85 3.53
C LYS A 55 0.32 -15.42 3.84
N GLY A 56 -0.43 -14.76 2.95
CA GLY A 56 -0.86 -13.38 3.16
C GLY A 56 -1.36 -12.64 1.92
N GLU A 57 -1.64 -11.35 2.11
CA GLU A 57 -2.13 -10.43 1.10
C GLU A 57 -1.24 -9.17 1.07
N VAL A 58 -0.92 -8.70 -0.13
CA VAL A 58 -0.29 -7.41 -0.38
C VAL A 58 -1.18 -6.61 -1.32
N ARG A 59 -1.48 -5.37 -0.94
CA ARG A 59 -2.23 -4.42 -1.75
C ARG A 59 -1.37 -3.18 -1.99
N ILE A 60 -1.29 -2.75 -3.24
CA ILE A 60 -0.59 -1.56 -3.69
C ILE A 60 -1.63 -0.70 -4.40
N ALA A 61 -1.69 0.59 -4.09
CA ALA A 61 -2.62 1.52 -4.73
C ALA A 61 -1.93 2.84 -5.07
N THR A 62 -2.41 3.49 -6.13
CA THR A 62 -1.98 4.81 -6.61
C THR A 62 -3.22 5.66 -6.95
N GLY A 63 -3.02 6.99 -7.01
CA GLY A 63 -4.09 7.94 -7.34
C GLY A 63 -5.25 7.91 -6.33
N ASP A 64 -6.48 7.98 -6.81
CA ASP A 64 -7.69 8.03 -6.00
C ASP A 64 -7.97 6.74 -5.20
N LYS A 65 -7.24 5.66 -5.48
CA LYS A 65 -7.38 4.36 -4.79
C LYS A 65 -6.51 4.25 -3.54
N VAL A 66 -5.63 5.21 -3.28
CA VAL A 66 -4.75 5.19 -2.11
C VAL A 66 -5.54 5.30 -0.81
N THR A 67 -5.11 4.56 0.22
CA THR A 67 -5.67 4.74 1.56
C THR A 67 -5.12 6.01 2.19
N LYS A 68 -6.02 6.79 2.81
CA LYS A 68 -5.64 7.90 3.69
C LYS A 68 -5.41 7.44 5.13
N ASP A 69 -5.83 6.22 5.44
CA ASP A 69 -5.62 5.60 6.74
C ASP A 69 -4.16 5.15 6.80
N LEU A 70 -3.36 5.93 7.51
CA LEU A 70 -1.98 5.58 7.79
C LEU A 70 -1.92 4.56 8.93
N PRO A 71 -0.86 3.75 8.97
CA PRO A 71 -0.71 2.79 10.04
C PRO A 71 -0.50 3.45 11.42
N MET A 72 -0.83 2.68 12.47
CA MET A 72 -0.71 3.08 13.87
C MET A 72 -1.49 4.35 14.26
N ASP A 73 -2.55 4.68 13.53
CA ASP A 73 -3.40 5.87 13.71
C ASP A 73 -2.64 7.20 13.67
N ILE A 74 -1.50 7.25 12.97
CA ILE A 74 -0.78 8.49 12.70
C ILE A 74 -1.57 9.27 11.64
N GLY A 75 -1.83 10.57 11.82
CA GLY A 75 -2.50 11.35 10.78
C GLY A 75 -1.57 11.67 9.60
N LEU A 76 -2.11 11.75 8.39
CA LEU A 76 -1.37 12.30 7.24
C LEU A 76 -1.02 13.78 7.51
N TYR A 77 0.15 14.21 7.04
CA TYR A 77 0.56 15.61 7.10
C TYR A 77 -0.50 16.51 6.42
N PRO A 78 -0.91 17.63 7.05
CA PRO A 78 -1.93 18.52 6.49
C PRO A 78 -1.54 19.06 5.12
N GLY A 79 -2.44 18.95 4.15
CA GLY A 79 -2.17 19.40 2.77
C GLY A 79 -1.23 18.50 1.98
N ALA A 80 -0.83 17.34 2.51
CA ALA A 80 -0.08 16.36 1.75
C ALA A 80 -0.96 15.61 0.75
N GLU A 81 -0.37 15.31 -0.40
CA GLU A 81 -0.94 14.50 -1.45
C GLU A 81 -0.32 13.10 -1.42
N ILE A 82 -1.14 12.07 -1.22
CA ILE A 82 -0.65 10.69 -1.25
C ILE A 82 -0.40 10.30 -2.70
N GLN A 83 0.82 9.86 -2.99
CA GLN A 83 1.23 9.40 -4.31
C GLN A 83 0.98 7.90 -4.46
N SER A 84 1.28 7.14 -3.42
CA SER A 84 1.06 5.70 -3.38
C SER A 84 0.91 5.19 -1.96
N SER A 85 0.22 4.06 -1.83
CA SER A 85 0.10 3.32 -0.57
C SER A 85 0.27 1.83 -0.83
N MET A 86 0.96 1.15 0.08
CA MET A 86 1.10 -0.29 0.07
C MET A 86 0.76 -0.84 1.46
N THR A 87 -0.02 -1.90 1.53
CA THR A 87 -0.34 -2.61 2.77
C THR A 87 -0.07 -4.09 2.56
N GLY A 88 0.58 -4.73 3.53
CA GLY A 88 0.85 -6.16 3.54
C GLY A 88 0.39 -6.78 4.85
N MET A 89 -0.18 -7.97 4.79
CA MET A 89 -0.58 -8.76 5.94
C MET A 89 -0.25 -10.23 5.69
N GLY A 90 0.48 -10.88 6.60
CA GLY A 90 0.83 -12.28 6.46
C GLY A 90 1.53 -12.85 7.70
N GLU A 91 1.32 -14.13 7.98
CA GLU A 91 1.96 -14.88 9.08
C GLU A 91 2.06 -14.12 10.43
N GLY A 92 0.96 -13.47 10.84
CA GLY A 92 0.92 -12.71 12.11
C GLY A 92 1.75 -11.43 12.09
N LYS A 93 2.04 -10.90 10.90
CA LYS A 93 2.70 -9.61 10.70
C LYS A 93 1.87 -8.75 9.77
N SER A 94 1.83 -7.47 10.06
CA SER A 94 1.22 -6.47 9.18
C SER A 94 2.18 -5.32 8.99
N GLY A 95 2.17 -4.76 7.79
CA GLY A 95 2.93 -3.56 7.46
C GLY A 95 2.19 -2.68 6.49
N ALA A 96 2.43 -1.38 6.56
CA ALA A 96 1.95 -0.43 5.58
C ALA A 96 3.04 0.59 5.27
N MET A 97 3.06 1.02 4.02
CA MET A 97 3.92 2.05 3.48
C MET A 97 3.07 3.09 2.77
N VAL A 98 3.27 4.35 3.06
CA VAL A 98 2.59 5.45 2.37
C VAL A 98 3.63 6.47 1.92
N VAL A 99 3.56 6.84 0.65
CA VAL A 99 4.40 7.87 0.04
C VAL A 99 3.53 9.08 -0.25
N PHE A 100 3.94 10.24 0.23
CA PHE A 100 3.22 11.49 0.06
C PHE A 100 4.15 12.62 -0.38
N LYS A 101 3.57 13.66 -0.97
CA LYS A 101 4.25 14.92 -1.28
C LYS A 101 3.58 16.07 -0.53
N THR A 102 4.37 17.07 -0.16
CA THR A 102 3.88 18.35 0.38
C THR A 102 4.81 19.48 -0.03
N ALA A 103 4.27 20.69 -0.14
CA ALA A 103 5.04 21.90 -0.47
C ALA A 103 5.88 22.43 0.71
N ASP A 104 5.62 21.93 1.93
CA ASP A 104 6.27 22.39 3.16
C ASP A 104 7.70 21.87 3.32
N GLY A 105 8.43 22.45 4.29
CA GLY A 105 9.84 22.13 4.54
C GLY A 105 10.07 20.84 5.35
N LEU A 106 11.26 20.27 5.21
CA LEU A 106 11.69 19.04 5.91
C LEU A 106 11.48 19.12 7.44
N ASP A 107 11.91 20.22 8.06
CA ASP A 107 11.87 20.39 9.52
C ASP A 107 10.42 20.52 10.04
N ASP A 108 9.52 21.16 9.28
CA ASP A 108 8.10 21.29 9.66
C ASP A 108 7.38 19.94 9.64
N VAL A 109 7.62 19.15 8.58
CA VAL A 109 7.03 17.82 8.42
C VAL A 109 7.55 16.87 9.50
N ILE A 110 8.85 16.87 9.79
CA ILE A 110 9.43 16.05 10.86
C ILE A 110 8.93 16.48 12.24
N ALA A 111 8.81 17.79 12.50
CA ALA A 111 8.28 18.29 13.77
C ALA A 111 6.82 17.86 13.98
N PHE A 112 6.01 17.85 12.92
CA PHE A 112 4.63 17.34 12.97
C PHE A 112 4.60 15.86 13.34
N TYR A 113 5.35 14.99 12.64
CA TYR A 113 5.32 13.56 12.93
C TYR A 113 5.93 13.21 14.29
N ARG A 114 6.95 13.95 14.75
CA ARG A 114 7.47 13.78 16.10
C ARG A 114 6.41 14.03 17.17
N LYS A 115 5.59 15.08 17.01
CA LYS A 115 4.47 15.37 17.92
C LYS A 115 3.41 14.27 17.88
N GLN A 116 3.08 13.75 16.69
CA GLN A 116 2.13 12.65 16.57
C GLN A 116 2.64 11.36 17.19
N MET A 117 3.90 10.99 16.95
CA MET A 117 4.54 9.83 17.59
C MET A 117 4.47 9.95 19.11
N ALA A 118 4.83 11.11 19.67
CA ALA A 118 4.74 11.37 21.11
C ALA A 118 3.30 11.27 21.65
N ALA A 119 2.32 11.83 20.93
CA ALA A 119 0.90 11.73 21.30
C ALA A 119 0.37 10.29 21.28
N LYS A 120 1.00 9.41 20.50
CA LYS A 120 0.69 7.98 20.39
C LYS A 120 1.57 7.10 21.28
N GLY A 121 2.35 7.68 22.19
CA GLY A 121 3.22 6.95 23.11
C GLY A 121 4.44 6.31 22.45
N ILE A 122 4.79 6.70 21.22
CA ILE A 122 5.92 6.17 20.48
C ILE A 122 7.13 7.06 20.76
N ALA A 123 8.11 6.51 21.47
CA ALA A 123 9.38 7.20 21.66
C ALA A 123 10.21 7.14 20.37
N VAL A 124 10.75 8.29 19.95
CA VAL A 124 11.73 8.33 18.86
C VAL A 124 13.03 7.69 19.37
N LYS A 125 13.38 6.54 18.81
CA LYS A 125 14.61 5.79 19.12
C LYS A 125 15.74 6.08 18.13
N THR A 126 15.37 6.40 16.89
CA THR A 126 16.32 6.64 15.79
C THR A 126 16.02 7.99 15.16
N GLU A 127 17.07 8.77 14.92
CA GLU A 127 16.97 10.03 14.19
C GLU A 127 18.20 10.19 13.30
N VAL A 128 17.98 10.48 12.03
CA VAL A 128 19.03 10.79 11.06
C VAL A 128 18.69 12.10 10.35
N LYS A 129 19.66 13.00 10.28
CA LYS A 129 19.61 14.22 9.48
C LYS A 129 20.84 14.23 8.58
N ALA A 130 20.63 14.08 7.27
CA ALA A 130 21.70 13.97 6.29
C ALA A 130 21.35 14.79 5.04
N GLY A 131 21.99 15.95 4.90
CA GLY A 131 21.78 16.83 3.75
C GLY A 131 20.30 17.20 3.57
N ASP A 132 19.74 16.77 2.45
CA ASP A 132 18.36 17.01 2.05
C ASP A 132 17.36 15.93 2.55
N MET A 133 17.79 15.05 3.47
CA MET A 133 16.97 14.00 4.05
C MET A 133 16.91 14.08 5.58
N GLN A 134 15.73 13.87 6.13
CA GLN A 134 15.51 13.66 7.56
C GLN A 134 14.68 12.40 7.79
N MET A 135 14.95 11.75 8.91
CA MET A 135 14.47 10.42 9.21
C MET A 135 14.24 10.30 10.71
N ILE A 136 13.05 9.87 11.13
CA ILE A 136 12.75 9.51 12.51
C ILE A 136 12.16 8.11 12.56
N GLY A 137 12.53 7.35 13.59
CA GLY A 137 12.05 5.99 13.80
C GLY A 137 11.75 5.76 15.27
N GLY A 138 10.72 4.97 15.55
CA GLY A 138 10.29 4.63 16.89
C GLY A 138 9.54 3.31 16.91
N GLU A 139 9.29 2.81 18.11
CA GLU A 139 8.63 1.53 18.33
C GLU A 139 7.74 1.63 19.57
N ARG A 140 6.57 1.03 19.49
CA ARG A 140 5.61 0.87 20.59
C ARG A 140 6.00 -0.29 21.50
N ALA A 141 5.37 -0.35 22.67
CA ALA A 141 5.62 -1.42 23.65
C ALA A 141 5.16 -2.81 23.19
N ASP A 142 4.20 -2.87 22.26
CA ASP A 142 3.69 -4.10 21.64
C ASP A 142 4.58 -4.64 20.50
N GLY A 143 5.63 -3.89 20.12
CA GLY A 143 6.56 -4.27 19.05
C GLY A 143 6.18 -3.71 17.67
N GLU A 144 5.13 -2.90 17.54
CA GLU A 144 4.90 -2.14 16.31
C GLU A 144 5.95 -1.04 16.15
N ALA A 145 6.64 -1.03 15.01
CA ALA A 145 7.63 -0.03 14.66
C ALA A 145 7.11 0.90 13.57
N VAL A 146 7.54 2.17 13.64
CA VAL A 146 7.34 3.15 12.58
C VAL A 146 8.62 3.83 12.20
N HIS A 147 8.69 4.10 10.92
CA HIS A 147 9.76 4.79 10.29
C HIS A 147 9.20 5.88 9.36
N ILE A 148 9.51 7.14 9.64
CA ILE A 148 9.17 8.28 8.79
C ILE A 148 10.47 8.85 8.21
N SER A 149 10.55 8.91 6.90
CA SER A 149 11.59 9.65 6.19
C SER A 149 10.99 10.73 5.31
N VAL A 150 11.67 11.86 5.21
CA VAL A 150 11.35 12.95 4.30
C VAL A 150 12.61 13.35 3.56
N THR A 151 12.47 13.58 2.27
CA THR A 151 13.55 13.99 1.39
C THR A 151 13.08 15.19 0.58
N LYS A 152 13.95 16.19 0.41
CA LYS A 152 13.66 17.33 -0.44
C LYS A 152 13.38 16.89 -1.87
N SER A 153 12.30 17.38 -2.45
CA SER A 153 11.96 17.05 -3.83
C SER A 153 12.65 18.03 -4.79
N PRO A 154 13.12 17.60 -5.97
CA PRO A 154 13.74 18.48 -6.96
C PRO A 154 12.81 19.59 -7.49
N ASP A 155 11.51 19.31 -7.51
CA ASP A 155 10.38 20.16 -7.90
C ASP A 155 9.95 21.14 -6.79
N GLY A 156 10.62 21.14 -5.64
CA GLY A 156 10.25 21.92 -4.46
C GLY A 156 9.42 21.13 -3.46
N GLY A 157 9.38 21.61 -2.21
CA GLY A 157 8.75 20.87 -1.10
C GLY A 157 9.51 19.60 -0.73
N VAL A 158 8.78 18.61 -0.22
CA VAL A 158 9.32 17.32 0.24
C VAL A 158 8.47 16.14 -0.19
N THR A 159 9.14 15.01 -0.41
CA THR A 159 8.53 13.69 -0.54
C THR A 159 8.76 12.96 0.76
N GLY A 160 7.68 12.53 1.39
CA GLY A 160 7.71 11.77 2.63
C GLY A 160 7.30 10.32 2.41
N THR A 161 7.94 9.43 3.16
CA THR A 161 7.64 8.00 3.19
C THR A 161 7.42 7.61 4.64
N ILE A 162 6.27 7.01 4.91
CA ILE A 162 5.91 6.44 6.21
C ILE A 162 5.86 4.95 6.03
N VAL A 163 6.65 4.21 6.79
CA VAL A 163 6.58 2.76 6.88
C VAL A 163 6.24 2.43 8.31
N ALA A 164 5.23 1.61 8.55
CA ALA A 164 5.03 1.01 9.85
C ALA A 164 4.69 -0.46 9.71
N GLY A 165 4.98 -1.21 10.75
CA GLY A 165 4.62 -2.62 10.81
C GLY A 165 4.95 -3.22 12.15
N GLY A 166 4.34 -4.35 12.44
CA GLY A 166 4.49 -5.05 13.70
C GLY A 166 3.97 -6.47 13.60
N ASN A 167 4.12 -7.20 14.71
CA ASN A 167 3.43 -8.47 14.88
C ASN A 167 1.96 -8.18 15.24
N SER A 168 1.04 -8.76 14.48
CA SER A 168 -0.42 -8.67 14.68
C SER A 168 -0.91 -9.74 15.65
#